data_AF-A0A6P7GQ30-F1
#
_entry.id   AF-A0A6P7GQ30-F1
#
_cell.length_a   1.000
_cell.length_b   1.000
_cell.length_c   1.000
_cell.angle_alpha   90.00
_cell.angle_beta   90.00
_cell.angle_gamma   90.00
#
_symmetry.space_group_name_H-M   'P 1'
#
loop_
_entity.id
_entity.type
_entity.pdbx_description
1 polymer ?
#
loop_
_entity_poly.entity_id
_entity_poly.type
_entity_poly.pdbx_seq_one_letter_code
_entity_poly.pdbx_strand_id
1 'polypeptide(L)'
;MASIVRIRNRACVPVLTTEGTFLKPIADPEYLRKEVKCEYLPTFQRMHAHQTLASARRFVGFEPFSDLIPKDQLDFVLNASFNQTTEIFPDMLDIYCQPETRGIDTWRRLRNTREVTPDREQQASVEAPGGEKKKREVGRRGRPHKVVIPFRYNFVSIY
;
A
#
# COMPACT_ATOMS: atom_id res chain seq x y z
N MET A 1 -5.94 -5.84 16.79
CA MET A 1 -5.12 -6.15 15.59
C MET A 1 -4.47 -4.84 15.15
N ALA A 2 -3.15 -4.83 14.94
CA ALA A 2 -2.45 -3.63 14.49
C ALA A 2 -3.00 -3.20 13.13
N SER A 3 -3.49 -1.96 13.00
CA SER A 3 -3.98 -1.42 11.74
C SER A 3 -2.82 -1.28 10.76
N ILE A 4 -2.88 -2.00 9.65
CA ILE A 4 -1.85 -1.91 8.60
C ILE A 4 -2.02 -0.57 7.89
N VAL A 5 -1.00 0.29 7.97
CA VAL A 5 -1.02 1.59 7.29
C VAL A 5 -0.63 1.41 5.83
N ARG A 6 -1.56 1.72 4.93
CA ARG A 6 -1.35 1.66 3.48
C ARG A 6 -0.98 3.03 2.94
N ILE A 7 0.19 3.15 2.33
CA ILE A 7 0.68 4.38 1.71
C ILE A 7 0.75 4.19 0.19
N ARG A 8 0.43 5.23 -0.58
CA ARG A 8 0.59 5.20 -2.05
C ARG A 8 2.02 4.83 -2.42
N ASN A 9 2.17 3.83 -3.28
CA ASN A 9 3.45 3.42 -3.80
C ASN A 9 3.95 4.46 -4.82
N ARG A 10 5.21 4.91 -4.66
CA ARG A 10 5.91 5.83 -5.58
C ARG A 10 7.00 5.14 -6.39
N ALA A 11 7.20 3.84 -6.21
CA ALA A 11 8.08 3.03 -7.04
C ALA A 11 7.44 2.77 -8.41
N CYS A 12 8.27 2.36 -9.37
CA CYS A 12 7.80 2.17 -10.75
C CYS A 12 7.10 0.83 -10.92
N VAL A 13 7.43 -0.13 -10.06
CA VAL A 13 6.81 -1.44 -9.98
C VAL A 13 5.79 -1.46 -8.84
N PRO A 14 4.53 -1.86 -9.10
CA PRO A 14 3.54 -2.10 -8.06
C PRO A 14 3.98 -3.18 -7.08
N VAL A 15 3.64 -3.02 -5.81
CA VAL A 15 3.83 -4.08 -4.82
C VAL A 15 2.65 -5.04 -4.94
N LEU A 16 2.92 -6.31 -5.30
CA LEU A 16 1.90 -7.36 -5.47
C LEU A 16 2.14 -8.59 -4.58
N THR A 17 2.89 -8.41 -3.49
CA THR A 17 3.28 -9.50 -2.57
C THR A 17 2.12 -10.27 -1.95
N THR A 18 0.92 -9.69 -1.88
CA THR A 18 -0.28 -10.35 -1.34
C THR A 18 -1.01 -11.20 -2.37
N GLU A 19 -0.79 -10.94 -3.66
CA GLU A 19 -1.52 -11.58 -4.77
C GLU A 19 -0.72 -12.71 -5.42
N GLY A 20 0.60 -12.64 -5.36
CA GLY A 20 1.48 -13.62 -6.00
C GLY A 20 2.95 -13.27 -5.90
N THR A 21 3.76 -14.00 -6.65
CA THR A 21 5.21 -13.83 -6.70
C THR A 21 5.70 -13.60 -8.13
N PHE A 22 6.78 -12.82 -8.26
CA PHE A 22 7.43 -12.62 -9.54
C PHE A 22 8.58 -13.61 -9.69
N LEU A 23 8.43 -14.57 -10.60
CA LEU A 23 9.48 -15.52 -10.98
C LEU A 23 10.65 -14.80 -11.65
N LYS A 24 10.34 -13.79 -12.46
CA LYS A 24 11.31 -12.90 -13.10
C LYS A 24 11.07 -11.47 -12.64
N PRO A 25 12.11 -10.73 -12.24
CA PRO A 25 11.95 -9.33 -11.89
C PRO A 25 11.52 -8.51 -13.12
N ILE A 26 10.51 -7.64 -12.95
CA ILE A 26 9.99 -6.79 -14.04
C ILE A 26 11.01 -5.71 -14.45
N ALA A 27 11.71 -5.16 -13.46
CA ALA A 27 12.76 -4.17 -13.63
C ALA A 27 14.03 -4.67 -12.97
N ASP A 28 15.19 -4.09 -13.30
CA ASP A 28 16.46 -4.51 -12.71
C ASP A 28 16.39 -4.49 -11.17
N PRO A 29 17.08 -5.43 -10.50
CA PRO A 29 17.03 -5.58 -9.04
C PRO A 29 17.43 -4.32 -8.27
N GLU A 30 18.22 -3.43 -8.88
CA GLU A 30 18.54 -2.12 -8.30
C GLU A 30 17.31 -1.23 -8.11
N TYR A 31 16.34 -1.30 -9.04
CA TYR A 31 15.09 -0.52 -9.01
C TYR A 31 14.00 -1.16 -8.16
N LEU A 32 14.18 -2.44 -7.78
CA LEU A 32 13.29 -3.18 -6.88
C LEU A 32 13.59 -2.90 -5.39
N ARG A 33 14.70 -2.23 -5.07
CA ARG A 33 14.92 -1.73 -3.70
C ARG A 33 13.73 -0.84 -3.34
N LYS A 34 13.04 -1.18 -2.25
CA LYS A 34 11.72 -0.68 -1.78
C LYS A 34 11.59 0.86 -1.62
N GLU A 35 12.61 1.62 -2.01
CA GLU A 35 12.79 3.04 -1.73
C GLU A 35 13.18 3.86 -2.97
N VAL A 36 13.46 3.23 -4.11
CA VAL A 36 13.78 3.98 -5.33
C VAL A 36 12.48 4.55 -5.90
N LYS A 37 12.24 5.81 -5.56
CA LYS A 37 11.20 6.62 -6.22
C LYS A 37 11.51 6.67 -7.72
N CYS A 38 10.49 6.60 -8.56
CA CYS A 38 10.67 6.78 -10.00
C CYS A 38 11.35 8.11 -10.36
N GLU A 39 11.22 9.11 -9.49
CA GLU A 39 11.87 10.42 -9.61
C GLU A 39 13.41 10.35 -9.68
N TYR A 40 14.04 9.28 -9.22
CA TYR A 40 15.50 9.12 -9.27
C TYR A 40 16.00 8.52 -10.60
N LEU A 41 15.10 7.95 -11.41
CA LEU A 41 15.44 7.43 -12.73
C LEU A 41 15.55 8.56 -13.76
N PRO A 42 16.39 8.42 -14.80
CA PRO A 42 16.34 9.32 -15.94
C PRO A 42 15.01 9.19 -16.68
N THR A 43 14.55 10.28 -17.31
CA THR A 43 13.21 10.39 -17.91
C THR A 43 12.89 9.26 -18.89
N PHE A 44 13.84 8.90 -19.76
CA PHE A 44 13.66 7.83 -20.74
C PHE A 44 13.42 6.47 -20.06
N GLN A 45 14.11 6.20 -18.96
CA GLN A 45 14.01 4.93 -18.25
C GLN A 45 12.71 4.82 -17.44
N ARG A 46 12.18 5.95 -16.94
CA ARG A 46 10.87 5.98 -16.27
C ARG A 46 9.77 5.44 -17.16
N MET A 47 9.75 5.86 -18.42
CA MET A 47 8.72 5.44 -19.38
C MET A 47 8.64 3.91 -19.50
N HIS A 48 9.79 3.23 -19.54
CA HIS A 48 9.86 1.77 -19.67
C HIS A 48 9.70 1.03 -18.33
N ALA A 49 10.11 1.64 -17.22
CA ALA A 49 10.04 1.02 -15.90
C ALA A 49 8.65 1.12 -15.25
N HIS A 50 7.82 2.10 -15.64
CA HIS A 50 6.51 2.31 -15.05
C HIS A 50 5.54 1.18 -15.41
N GLN A 51 5.01 0.53 -14.38
CA GLN A 51 4.01 -0.51 -14.51
C GLN A 51 2.76 -0.16 -13.72
N THR A 52 1.61 -0.51 -14.28
CA THR A 52 0.32 -0.44 -13.60
C THR A 52 0.05 -1.77 -12.91
N LEU A 53 -0.91 -1.81 -11.96
CA LEU A 53 -1.35 -3.08 -11.37
C LEU A 53 -1.82 -4.07 -12.44
N ALA A 54 -2.53 -3.59 -13.47
CA ALA A 54 -3.03 -4.43 -14.55
C ALA A 54 -1.90 -5.00 -15.41
N SER A 55 -0.91 -4.18 -15.79
CA SER A 55 0.22 -4.66 -16.59
C SER A 55 1.12 -5.61 -15.80
N ALA A 56 1.35 -5.33 -14.51
CA ALA A 56 2.12 -6.21 -13.63
C ALA A 56 1.44 -7.58 -13.41
N ARG A 57 0.11 -7.63 -13.30
CA ARG A 57 -0.66 -8.90 -13.21
C ARG A 57 -0.63 -9.72 -14.49
N ARG A 58 -0.53 -9.07 -15.65
CA ARG A 58 -0.45 -9.72 -16.96
C ARG A 58 0.98 -10.07 -17.37
N PHE A 59 1.95 -9.78 -16.52
CA PHE A 59 3.34 -10.08 -16.80
C PHE A 59 3.56 -11.60 -16.81
N VAL A 60 4.27 -12.10 -17.83
CA VAL A 60 4.49 -13.55 -18.03
C VAL A 60 5.19 -14.20 -16.84
N GLY A 61 6.09 -13.46 -16.16
CA GLY A 61 6.78 -13.96 -14.97
C GLY A 61 6.04 -13.71 -13.66
N PHE A 62 4.76 -13.33 -13.68
CA PHE A 62 3.95 -13.20 -12.48
C PHE A 62 3.14 -14.47 -12.25
N GLU A 63 3.41 -15.13 -11.13
CA GLU A 63 2.68 -16.31 -10.68
C GLU A 63 1.70 -15.90 -9.57
N PRO A 64 0.39 -15.86 -9.87
CA PRO A 64 -0.60 -15.58 -8.84
C PRO A 64 -0.80 -16.77 -7.90
N PHE A 65 -1.20 -16.50 -6.67
CA PHE A 65 -1.62 -17.56 -5.75
C PHE A 65 -2.93 -18.19 -6.24
N SER A 66 -2.89 -19.50 -6.50
CA SER A 66 -3.95 -20.27 -7.18
C SER A 66 -5.31 -20.23 -6.49
N ASP A 67 -5.30 -20.11 -5.16
CA ASP A 67 -6.49 -20.29 -4.34
C ASP A 67 -7.23 -18.98 -4.06
N LEU A 68 -6.62 -17.85 -4.43
CA LEU A 68 -7.15 -16.51 -4.14
C LEU A 68 -7.92 -15.92 -5.32
N ILE A 69 -7.60 -16.31 -6.55
CA ILE A 69 -8.21 -15.71 -7.74
C ILE A 69 -9.55 -16.39 -8.09
N PRO A 70 -10.66 -15.62 -8.17
CA PRO A 70 -11.95 -16.11 -8.66
C PRO A 70 -11.82 -16.75 -10.04
N LYS A 71 -12.34 -17.96 -10.21
CA LYS A 71 -12.25 -18.70 -11.47
C LYS A 71 -13.46 -18.47 -12.35
N ASP A 72 -14.62 -18.24 -11.75
CA ASP A 72 -15.88 -18.00 -12.44
C ASP A 72 -16.61 -16.75 -11.94
N GLN A 73 -17.77 -16.48 -12.56
CA GLN A 73 -18.62 -15.34 -12.19
C GLN A 73 -19.30 -15.54 -10.84
N LEU A 74 -19.53 -16.79 -10.43
CA LEU A 74 -20.17 -17.11 -9.17
C LEU A 74 -19.25 -16.77 -8.00
N ASP A 75 -17.96 -17.12 -8.09
CA ASP A 75 -16.92 -16.75 -7.13
C ASP A 75 -16.86 -15.24 -6.92
N PHE A 76 -17.05 -14.46 -7.99
CA PHE A 76 -17.06 -13.00 -7.89
C PHE A 76 -18.27 -12.47 -7.10
N VAL A 77 -19.45 -13.07 -7.30
CA VAL A 77 -20.67 -12.73 -6.59
C VAL A 77 -20.61 -13.19 -5.13
N LEU A 78 -20.10 -14.39 -4.86
CA LEU A 78 -19.95 -14.95 -3.51
C LEU A 78 -18.95 -14.16 -2.66
N ASN A 79 -17.96 -13.53 -3.29
CA ASN A 79 -17.01 -12.65 -2.60
C ASN A 79 -17.56 -11.23 -2.38
N ALA A 80 -18.70 -10.86 -2.96
CA ALA A 80 -19.29 -9.55 -2.76
C ALA A 80 -19.83 -9.41 -1.33
N SER A 81 -19.74 -8.20 -0.79
CA SER A 81 -20.24 -7.86 0.54
C SER A 81 -21.55 -7.09 0.42
N PHE A 82 -22.60 -7.58 1.10
CA PHE A 82 -23.88 -6.88 1.23
C PHE A 82 -23.99 -6.22 2.61
N ASN A 83 -24.46 -4.98 2.68
CA ASN A 83 -24.69 -4.29 3.95
C ASN A 83 -26.16 -3.88 4.02
N GLN A 84 -26.94 -4.63 4.79
CA GLN A 84 -28.37 -4.41 4.93
C GLN A 84 -28.71 -3.27 5.92
N THR A 85 -27.75 -2.83 6.73
CA THR A 85 -28.01 -1.93 7.86
C THR A 85 -28.18 -0.46 7.43
N THR A 86 -27.64 -0.09 6.27
CA THR A 86 -27.58 1.32 5.84
C THR A 86 -28.69 1.74 4.88
N GLU A 87 -29.47 0.81 4.32
CA GLU A 87 -30.34 1.11 3.19
C GLU A 87 -31.73 0.48 3.29
N ILE A 88 -32.77 1.32 3.20
CA ILE A 88 -34.19 0.93 3.18
C ILE A 88 -34.64 0.62 1.74
N PHE A 89 -33.99 1.25 0.75
CA PHE A 89 -34.24 1.05 -0.68
C PHE A 89 -32.90 0.99 -1.42
N PRO A 90 -32.24 -0.17 -1.49
CA PRO A 90 -30.96 -0.29 -2.18
C PRO A 90 -31.16 -0.15 -3.69
N ASP A 91 -30.26 0.61 -4.33
CA ASP A 91 -30.13 0.57 -5.78
C ASP A 91 -29.55 -0.80 -6.19
N MET A 92 -29.87 -1.25 -7.42
CA MET A 92 -29.35 -2.52 -7.96
C MET A 92 -27.81 -2.61 -7.92
N LEU A 93 -27.11 -1.47 -7.90
CA LEU A 93 -25.65 -1.40 -7.89
C LEU A 93 -25.05 -1.66 -6.50
N ASP A 94 -25.78 -1.40 -5.42
CA ASP A 94 -25.28 -1.52 -4.04
C ASP A 94 -25.22 -2.98 -3.54
N ILE A 95 -25.85 -3.89 -4.28
CA ILE A 95 -25.94 -5.31 -3.97
C ILE A 95 -24.57 -6.01 -4.13
N TYR A 96 -23.74 -5.57 -5.08
CA TYR A 96 -22.52 -6.28 -5.49
C TYR A 96 -21.23 -5.50 -5.22
N CYS A 97 -21.14 -4.83 -4.07
CA CYS A 97 -19.92 -4.14 -3.66
C CYS A 97 -18.84 -5.12 -3.20
N GLN A 98 -17.67 -5.05 -3.84
CA GLN A 98 -16.50 -5.80 -3.40
C GLN A 98 -16.02 -5.31 -2.02
N PRO A 99 -15.54 -6.21 -1.15
CA PRO A 99 -15.13 -5.88 0.22
C PRO A 99 -14.04 -4.80 0.27
N GLU A 100 -13.13 -4.78 -0.70
CA GLU A 100 -12.04 -3.80 -0.77
C GLU A 100 -12.56 -2.37 -1.03
N THR A 101 -13.70 -2.22 -1.69
CA THR A 101 -14.35 -0.93 -1.91
C THR A 101 -14.82 -0.32 -0.59
N ARG A 102 -15.18 -1.16 0.39
CA ARG A 102 -15.54 -0.75 1.75
C ARG A 102 -14.33 -0.58 2.67
N GLY A 103 -13.11 -0.72 2.14
CA GLY A 103 -11.88 -0.64 2.91
C GLY A 103 -11.58 -1.90 3.73
N ILE A 104 -12.24 -3.02 3.43
CA ILE A 104 -11.89 -4.32 4.01
C ILE A 104 -10.64 -4.82 3.31
N ASP A 105 -9.62 -5.18 4.09
CA ASP A 105 -8.38 -5.68 3.56
C ASP A 105 -8.54 -7.14 3.10
N THR A 106 -8.37 -7.38 1.80
CA THR A 106 -8.34 -8.72 1.19
C THR A 106 -6.98 -8.97 0.52
N TRP A 107 -6.87 -10.11 -0.17
CA TRP A 107 -5.70 -10.46 -0.99
C TRP A 107 -5.50 -9.51 -2.17
N ARG A 108 -6.58 -8.95 -2.74
CA ARG A 108 -6.57 -8.14 -3.97
C ARG A 108 -6.30 -6.67 -3.67
N ARG A 109 -5.40 -6.04 -4.43
CA ARG A 109 -5.15 -4.60 -4.36
C ARG A 109 -5.92 -3.84 -5.44
N LEU A 110 -6.81 -2.96 -5.02
CA LEU A 110 -7.49 -2.02 -5.93
C LEU A 110 -6.62 -0.81 -6.29
N ARG A 111 -5.72 -0.40 -5.39
CA ARG A 111 -4.89 0.80 -5.54
C ARG A 111 -3.42 0.45 -5.40
N ASN A 112 -2.55 1.13 -6.17
CA ASN A 112 -1.10 0.97 -6.07
C ASN A 112 -0.60 1.54 -4.73
N THR A 113 -0.67 0.71 -3.71
CA THR A 113 -0.33 1.02 -2.32
C THR A 113 0.66 -0.02 -1.81
N ARG A 114 1.51 0.40 -0.89
CA ARG A 114 2.40 -0.47 -0.14
C ARG A 114 2.00 -0.44 1.31
N GLU A 115 2.10 -1.59 1.95
CA GLU A 115 1.90 -1.73 3.39
C GLU A 115 3.17 -1.30 4.10
N VAL A 116 3.03 -0.40 5.06
CA VAL A 116 4.12 -0.04 5.95
C VAL A 116 3.93 -0.86 7.20
N THR A 117 4.72 -1.92 7.35
CA THR A 117 4.88 -2.58 8.64
C THR A 117 5.65 -1.58 9.52
N PRO A 118 5.08 -1.10 10.63
CA PRO A 118 5.88 -0.30 11.56
C PRO A 118 7.03 -1.18 12.06
N ASP A 119 8.23 -0.61 12.16
CA ASP A 119 9.38 -1.35 12.67
C ASP A 119 9.03 -1.95 14.04
N ARG A 120 9.53 -3.15 14.32
CA ARG A 120 9.27 -3.85 15.59
C ARG A 120 9.56 -2.97 16.81
N GLU A 121 10.54 -2.07 16.70
CA GLU A 121 10.88 -1.08 17.73
C GLU A 121 9.83 0.03 17.86
N GLN A 122 9.24 0.49 16.75
CA GLN A 122 8.15 1.46 16.74
C GLN A 122 6.86 0.83 17.31
N GLN A 123 6.59 -0.43 16.97
CA GLN A 123 5.48 -1.21 17.57
C GLN A 123 5.67 -1.36 19.08
N ALA A 124 6.87 -1.76 19.54
CA ALA A 124 7.19 -1.90 20.96
C ALA A 124 7.09 -0.57 21.74
N SER A 125 7.36 0.57 21.09
CA SER A 125 7.24 1.90 21.71
C SER A 125 5.79 2.38 21.89
N VAL A 126 4.85 1.89 21.07
CA VAL A 126 3.43 2.25 21.12
C VAL A 126 2.66 1.36 22.12
N GLU A 127 3.10 0.11 22.30
CA GLU A 127 2.46 -0.85 23.20
C GLU A 127 2.86 -0.70 24.68
N ALA A 128 3.81 0.16 25.03
CA ALA A 128 4.21 0.37 26.42
C ALA A 128 3.18 1.28 27.15
N PRO A 129 2.40 0.78 28.13
CA PRO A 129 1.54 1.63 28.94
C PRO A 129 2.41 2.37 29.96
N GLY A 130 2.42 3.70 29.90
CA GLY A 130 2.72 4.56 31.06
C GLY A 130 4.10 4.45 31.72
N GLY A 131 5.17 4.15 30.99
CA GLY A 131 6.53 4.18 31.54
C GLY A 131 7.13 5.59 31.55
N GLU A 132 7.27 6.21 32.72
CA GLU A 132 7.99 7.48 32.91
C GLU A 132 9.36 7.48 32.22
N LYS A 133 9.58 8.50 31.37
CA LYS A 133 10.87 8.75 30.73
C LYS A 133 11.88 9.20 31.78
N LYS A 134 12.65 8.27 32.37
CA LYS A 134 13.90 8.61 33.04
C LYS A 134 14.93 9.05 32.00
N LYS A 135 15.15 10.37 31.90
CA LYS A 135 16.32 10.97 31.24
C LYS A 135 17.59 10.36 31.85
N ARG A 136 18.27 9.49 31.10
CA ARG A 136 19.70 9.24 31.32
C ARG A 136 20.46 10.24 30.49
N GLU A 137 20.98 11.27 31.17
CA GLU A 137 21.97 12.16 30.58
C GLU A 137 23.27 11.38 30.39
N VAL A 138 23.62 11.11 29.14
CA VAL A 138 25.00 10.78 28.75
C VAL A 138 25.35 11.70 27.60
N GLY A 139 26.24 12.65 27.91
CA GLY A 139 26.66 13.69 26.99
C GLY A 139 27.38 13.16 25.76
N ARG A 140 26.99 13.68 24.59
CA ARG A 140 27.89 14.09 23.51
C ARG A 140 27.12 15.04 22.60
N ARG A 141 27.63 16.27 22.48
CA ARG A 141 27.01 17.38 21.74
C ARG A 141 27.02 17.09 20.23
N GLY A 142 25.95 16.50 19.71
CA GLY A 142 25.59 16.56 18.29
C GLY A 142 24.50 17.62 18.10
N ARG A 143 24.68 18.56 17.17
CA ARG A 143 23.69 19.60 16.87
C ARG A 143 22.37 18.95 16.44
N PRO A 144 21.19 19.41 16.89
CA PRO A 144 19.93 18.85 16.41
C PRO A 144 19.80 19.11 14.91
N HIS A 145 19.55 18.04 14.15
CA HIS A 145 19.29 18.14 12.71
C HIS A 145 17.98 18.90 12.53
N LYS A 146 18.06 20.14 12.04
CA LYS A 146 16.89 20.98 11.76
C LYS A 146 16.19 20.39 10.54
N VAL A 147 15.14 19.61 10.74
CA VAL A 147 14.27 19.16 9.65
C VAL A 147 13.50 20.38 9.16
N VAL A 148 14.04 21.04 8.14
CA VAL A 148 13.31 22.06 7.39
C VAL A 148 12.30 21.31 6.53
N ILE A 149 11.02 21.40 6.89
CA ILE A 149 9.92 20.92 6.05
C ILE A 149 9.74 21.97 4.95
N PRO A 150 10.08 21.71 3.68
CA PRO A 150 9.87 22.69 2.64
C PRO A 150 8.38 22.74 2.29
N PHE A 151 7.78 23.89 2.60
CA PHE A 151 6.58 24.49 2.03
C PHE A 151 5.26 23.70 2.06
N ARG A 152 4.33 24.23 2.87
CA ARG A 152 2.88 24.05 2.73
C ARG A 152 2.45 24.63 1.38
N TYR A 153 1.82 23.82 0.53
CA TYR A 153 0.93 24.36 -0.50
C TYR A 153 -0.48 24.41 0.06
N ASN A 154 -1.06 25.60 0.02
CA ASN A 154 -2.44 25.87 0.39
C ASN A 154 -3.38 25.02 -0.46
N PHE A 155 -4.31 24.32 0.18
CA PHE A 155 -5.49 23.81 -0.50
C PHE A 155 -6.28 25.03 -1.00
N VAL A 156 -6.33 25.22 -2.31
CA VAL A 156 -7.32 26.09 -2.93
C VAL A 156 -8.65 25.34 -2.83
N SER A 157 -9.51 25.83 -1.93
CA SER A 157 -10.94 25.54 -1.95
C SER A 157 -11.49 26.19 -3.21
N ILE A 158 -12.01 25.37 -4.12
CA ILE A 158 -12.87 25.83 -5.21
C ILE A 158 -14.28 25.47 -4.76
N TYR A 159 -15.07 26.51 -4.50
CA TYR A 159 -16.51 26.47 -4.32
C TYR A 159 -17.21 26.12 -5.64
#